data_AF-A0A938ZH93-F1
#
_entry.id   AF-A0A938ZH93-F1
#
_cell.length_a   1.000
_cell.length_b   1.000
_cell.length_c   1.000
_cell.angle_alpha   90.00
_cell.angle_beta   90.00
_cell.angle_gamma   90.00
#
_symmetry.space_group_name_H-M   'P 1'
#
loop_
_entity.id
_entity.type
_entity.pdbx_description
1 polymer ?
#
loop_
_entity_poly.entity_id
_entity_poly.type
_entity_poly.pdbx_seq_one_letter_code
_entity_poly.pdbx_strand_id
1 'polypeptide(L)'
;MLLEIKPSCNLNTLVFTDESGNPLSSAVLQKVWNGHTSKINGREYVSLGVLKELVKKGSLPFYLKPYSTRHTFATWAITQGVSPDKVARWIGDKVETVLRYYCHPQVVEADCPDF
;
A
#
# COMPACT_ATOMS: atom_id res chain seq x y z
N MET A 1 9.88 -12.16 29.09
CA MET A 1 9.39 -10.76 29.03
C MET A 1 9.03 -10.23 27.61
N LEU A 2 8.99 -11.05 26.55
CA LEU A 2 8.45 -10.63 25.22
C LEU A 2 7.14 -11.35 24.83
N LEU A 3 6.81 -12.45 25.50
CA LEU A 3 5.58 -13.23 25.26
C LEU A 3 4.33 -12.63 25.93
N GLU A 4 4.51 -11.74 26.92
CA GLU A 4 3.42 -11.16 27.72
C GLU A 4 2.76 -9.93 27.08
N ILE A 5 3.32 -9.42 25.97
CA ILE A 5 2.74 -8.30 25.20
C ILE A 5 1.74 -8.82 24.15
N LYS A 6 1.58 -10.14 24.00
CA LYS A 6 0.63 -10.68 23.02
C LYS A 6 -0.79 -10.30 23.46
N PRO A 7 -1.49 -9.40 22.75
CA PRO A 7 -2.89 -9.14 23.07
C PRO A 7 -3.65 -10.46 22.96
N SER A 8 -4.66 -10.66 23.81
CA SER A 8 -5.61 -11.76 23.69
C SER A 8 -6.44 -11.56 22.42
N CYS A 9 -5.80 -11.72 21.26
CA CYS A 9 -6.41 -11.45 19.98
C CYS A 9 -7.33 -12.63 19.66
N ASN A 10 -8.62 -12.35 19.60
CA ASN A 10 -9.53 -13.23 18.90
C ASN A 10 -9.13 -13.20 17.42
N LEU A 11 -8.79 -14.37 16.86
CA LEU A 11 -8.37 -14.52 15.46
C LEU A 11 -9.43 -14.03 14.46
N ASN A 12 -10.68 -13.89 14.90
CA ASN A 12 -11.79 -13.41 14.09
C ASN A 12 -12.02 -11.89 14.20
N THR A 13 -11.26 -11.17 15.03
CA THR A 13 -11.36 -9.71 15.12
C THR A 13 -10.60 -9.08 13.96
N LEU A 14 -11.30 -8.25 13.18
CA LEU A 14 -10.72 -7.49 12.08
C LEU A 14 -9.77 -6.42 12.64
N VAL A 15 -8.57 -6.34 12.06
CA VAL A 15 -7.59 -5.30 12.41
C VAL A 15 -8.00 -3.94 11.83
N PHE A 16 -8.59 -3.94 10.64
CA PHE A 16 -9.05 -2.75 9.95
C PHE A 16 -10.54 -2.84 9.68
N THR A 17 -11.30 -1.92 10.25
CA THR A 17 -12.74 -1.78 10.02
C THR A 17 -13.04 -0.42 9.42
N ASP A 18 -14.22 -0.29 8.80
CA ASP A 18 -14.78 1.03 8.50
C ASP A 18 -15.31 1.70 9.78
N GLU A 19 -15.85 2.92 9.63
CA GLU A 19 -16.44 3.71 10.72
C GLU A 19 -17.63 3.02 11.40
N SER A 20 -18.24 2.02 10.75
CA SER A 20 -19.35 1.23 11.27
C SER A 20 -18.92 -0.11 11.86
N GLY A 21 -17.62 -0.43 11.88
CA GLY A 21 -17.09 -1.69 12.40
C GLY A 21 -17.09 -2.85 11.41
N ASN A 22 -17.44 -2.63 10.14
CA ASN A 22 -17.47 -3.68 9.12
C ASN A 22 -16.07 -3.89 8.48
N PRO A 23 -15.83 -5.03 7.81
CA PRO A 23 -14.60 -5.24 7.04
C PRO A 23 -14.36 -4.12 6.03
N LEU A 24 -13.13 -3.60 6.00
CA LEU A 24 -12.72 -2.62 5.01
C LEU A 24 -12.80 -3.24 3.61
N SER A 25 -13.68 -2.71 2.76
CA SER A 25 -13.81 -3.17 1.37
C SER A 25 -12.86 -2.43 0.43
N SER A 26 -12.59 -3.03 -0.74
CA SER A 26 -11.83 -2.37 -1.81
C SER A 26 -12.45 -1.04 -2.24
N ALA A 27 -13.78 -0.90 -2.19
CA ALA A 27 -14.45 0.35 -2.52
C ALA A 27 -14.15 1.45 -1.49
N VAL A 28 -14.14 1.13 -0.20
CA VAL A 28 -13.76 2.07 0.86
C VAL A 28 -12.29 2.45 0.71
N LEU A 29 -11.39 1.48 0.48
CA LEU A 29 -9.99 1.75 0.22
C LEU A 29 -9.79 2.70 -0.96
N GLN A 30 -10.52 2.50 -2.07
CA GLN A 30 -10.43 3.38 -3.24
C GLN A 30 -10.93 4.81 -2.95
N LYS A 31 -11.96 4.97 -2.11
CA LYS A 31 -12.43 6.29 -1.65
C LYS A 31 -11.39 6.99 -0.78
N VAL A 32 -10.74 6.27 0.14
CA VAL A 32 -9.67 6.83 0.98
C VAL A 32 -8.44 7.17 0.14
N TRP A 33 -8.11 6.33 -0.84
CA TRP A 33 -6.95 6.52 -1.70
C TRP A 33 -7.10 7.70 -2.66
N ASN A 34 -8.21 7.75 -3.42
CA ASN A 34 -8.43 8.76 -4.46
C ASN A 34 -9.28 9.96 -3.99
N GLY A 35 -9.88 9.87 -2.81
CA GLY A 35 -10.91 10.80 -2.38
C GLY A 35 -12.27 10.42 -2.96
N HIS A 36 -13.28 11.12 -2.48
CA HIS A 36 -14.64 10.91 -2.94
C HIS A 36 -15.42 12.22 -2.85
N THR A 37 -16.49 12.30 -3.64
CA THR A 37 -17.40 13.42 -3.63
C THR A 37 -18.75 12.96 -3.13
N SER A 38 -19.29 13.65 -2.15
CA SER A 38 -20.58 13.36 -1.53
C SER A 38 -21.51 14.54 -1.71
N LYS A 39 -22.80 14.28 -1.94
CA LYS A 39 -23.82 15.34 -2.01
C LYS A 39 -24.74 15.23 -0.81
N ILE A 40 -24.82 16.28 -0.01
CA ILE A 40 -25.69 16.36 1.18
C ILE A 40 -26.54 17.62 1.04
N ASN A 41 -27.87 17.48 1.05
CA ASN A 41 -28.82 18.59 0.91
C ASN A 41 -28.53 19.51 -0.30
N GLY A 42 -28.16 18.91 -1.44
CA GLY A 42 -27.82 19.63 -2.67
C GLY A 42 -26.44 20.31 -2.68
N ARG A 43 -25.69 20.27 -1.57
CA ARG A 43 -24.31 20.77 -1.49
C ARG A 43 -23.33 19.64 -1.73
N GLU A 44 -22.33 19.93 -2.54
CA GLU A 44 -21.26 18.99 -2.88
C GLU A 44 -20.07 19.16 -1.92
N TYR A 45 -19.65 18.05 -1.33
CA TYR A 45 -18.53 17.95 -0.40
C TYR A 45 -17.47 17.08 -1.05
N VAL A 46 -16.29 17.66 -1.28
CA VAL A 46 -15.15 16.95 -1.87
C VAL A 46 -14.16 16.61 -0.77
N SER A 47 -13.98 15.32 -0.51
CA SER A 47 -12.88 14.82 0.30
C SER A 47 -11.73 14.45 -0.62
N LEU A 48 -10.57 15.05 -0.43
CA LEU A 48 -9.34 14.56 -1.05
C LEU A 48 -8.93 13.25 -0.38
N GLY A 49 -8.37 12.33 -1.17
CA GLY A 49 -7.76 11.12 -0.65
C GLY A 49 -6.25 11.27 -0.59
N VAL A 50 -5.60 10.33 0.10
CA VAL A 50 -4.15 10.35 0.37
C VAL A 50 -3.34 10.63 -0.89
N LEU A 51 -3.63 9.95 -1.99
CA LEU A 51 -2.91 10.13 -3.25
C LEU A 51 -3.09 11.54 -3.82
N LYS A 52 -4.33 12.03 -3.87
CA LYS A 52 -4.62 13.36 -4.45
C LYS A 52 -3.99 14.47 -3.62
N GLU A 53 -3.94 14.30 -2.30
CA GLU A 53 -3.22 15.24 -1.44
C GLU A 53 -1.73 15.26 -1.72
N LEU A 54 -1.10 14.09 -1.87
CA LEU A 54 0.34 14.00 -2.17
C LEU A 54 0.68 14.58 -3.55
N VAL A 55 -0.15 14.35 -4.56
CA VAL A 55 0.00 14.96 -5.88
C VAL A 55 -0.18 16.47 -5.80
N LYS A 56 -1.19 16.96 -5.08
CA LYS A 56 -1.42 18.40 -4.88
C LYS A 56 -0.24 19.09 -4.17
N LYS A 57 0.42 18.39 -3.24
CA LYS A 57 1.62 18.87 -2.54
C LYS A 57 2.90 18.81 -3.39
N GLY A 58 2.84 18.24 -4.60
CA GLY A 58 4.01 18.04 -5.47
C GLY A 58 4.92 16.90 -5.02
N SER A 59 4.53 16.11 -4.01
CA SER A 59 5.32 14.97 -3.52
C SER A 59 5.23 13.75 -4.42
N LEU A 60 4.18 13.67 -5.26
CA LEU A 60 4.03 12.65 -6.29
C LEU A 60 3.81 13.29 -7.66
N PRO A 61 4.50 12.81 -8.71
CA PRO A 61 4.39 13.38 -10.05
C PRO A 61 3.08 13.04 -10.77
N PHE A 62 2.39 11.96 -10.37
CA PHE A 62 1.15 11.50 -10.99
C PHE A 62 0.33 10.60 -10.07
N TYR A 63 -0.90 10.30 -10.49
CA TYR A 63 -1.81 9.42 -9.77
C TYR A 63 -1.39 7.94 -9.89
N LEU A 64 -1.19 7.29 -8.75
CA LEU A 64 -0.85 5.86 -8.63
C LEU A 64 -2.03 5.06 -8.08
N LYS A 65 -2.10 3.77 -8.42
CA LYS A 65 -3.08 2.86 -7.81
C LYS A 65 -2.54 2.37 -6.46
N PRO A 66 -3.38 1.92 -5.50
CA PRO A 66 -2.88 1.29 -4.28
C PRO A 66 -1.91 0.14 -4.56
N TYR A 67 -2.15 -0.65 -5.62
CA TYR A 67 -1.28 -1.75 -6.03
C TYR A 67 0.14 -1.30 -6.41
N SER A 68 0.34 -0.03 -6.78
CA SER A 68 1.67 0.51 -7.05
C SER A 68 2.58 0.45 -5.82
N THR A 69 2.04 0.53 -4.60
CA THR A 69 2.86 0.40 -3.38
C THR A 69 3.45 -1.00 -3.22
N ARG A 70 2.70 -2.05 -3.59
CA ARG A 70 3.20 -3.43 -3.65
C ARG A 70 4.33 -3.55 -4.67
N HIS A 71 4.18 -2.94 -5.85
CA HIS A 71 5.23 -2.92 -6.87
C HIS A 71 6.50 -2.22 -6.35
N THR A 72 6.36 -1.00 -5.83
CA THR A 72 7.49 -0.23 -5.28
C THR A 72 8.18 -1.01 -4.17
N PHE A 73 7.44 -1.60 -3.24
CA PHE A 73 8.01 -2.43 -2.18
C PHE A 73 8.80 -3.62 -2.73
N ALA A 74 8.21 -4.40 -3.65
CA ALA A 74 8.85 -5.58 -4.19
C ALA A 74 10.12 -5.24 -4.96
N THR A 75 10.07 -4.24 -5.85
CA THR A 75 11.24 -3.77 -6.59
C THR A 75 12.31 -3.25 -5.64
N TRP A 76 11.95 -2.42 -4.65
CA TRP A 76 12.91 -1.87 -3.68
C TRP A 76 13.57 -2.96 -2.83
N ALA A 77 12.82 -3.95 -2.37
CA ALA A 77 13.40 -5.08 -1.63
C ALA A 77 14.45 -5.83 -2.47
N ILE A 78 14.16 -6.08 -3.75
CA ILE A 78 15.10 -6.74 -4.66
C ILE A 78 16.35 -5.88 -4.88
N THR A 79 16.21 -4.56 -5.06
CA THR A 79 17.37 -3.68 -5.30
C THR A 79 18.26 -3.54 -4.07
N GLN A 80 17.70 -3.72 -2.86
CA GLN A 80 18.45 -3.80 -1.60
C GLN A 80 19.08 -5.19 -1.36
N GLY A 81 19.08 -6.08 -2.36
CA GLY A 81 19.73 -7.39 -2.28
C GLY A 81 18.89 -8.48 -1.60
N VAL A 82 17.60 -8.24 -1.32
CA VAL A 82 16.72 -9.31 -0.86
C VAL A 82 16.50 -10.30 -1.99
N SER A 83 16.63 -11.60 -1.69
CA SER A 83 16.48 -12.63 -2.70
C SER A 83 15.03 -12.75 -3.20
N PRO A 84 14.81 -13.05 -4.50
CA PRO A 84 13.46 -13.14 -5.09
C PRO A 84 12.51 -14.11 -4.38
N ASP A 85 13.02 -15.22 -3.84
CA ASP A 85 12.24 -16.19 -3.07
C ASP A 85 11.70 -15.62 -1.76
N LYS A 86 12.48 -14.79 -1.07
CA LYS A 86 12.04 -14.11 0.16
C LYS A 86 10.98 -13.06 -0.14
N VAL A 87 11.21 -12.26 -1.18
CA VAL A 87 10.22 -11.25 -1.61
C VAL A 87 8.91 -11.92 -2.01
N ALA A 88 8.96 -12.99 -2.80
CA ALA A 88 7.78 -13.77 -3.18
C ALA A 88 6.99 -14.27 -1.96
N ARG A 89 7.70 -14.77 -0.94
CA ARG A 89 7.10 -15.18 0.33
C ARG A 89 6.42 -14.02 1.07
N TRP A 90 7.04 -12.84 1.12
CA TRP A 90 6.47 -11.68 1.82
C TRP A 90 5.22 -11.15 1.16
N ILE A 91 5.18 -11.11 -0.17
CA ILE A 91 4.05 -10.59 -0.91
C ILE A 91 2.99 -11.67 -1.21
N GLY A 92 3.24 -12.93 -0.85
CA GLY A 92 2.33 -14.05 -1.11
C GLY A 92 2.16 -14.35 -2.60
N ASP A 93 3.25 -14.40 -3.35
CA ASP A 93 3.26 -14.65 -4.80
C ASP A 93 4.23 -15.78 -5.15
N LYS A 94 4.26 -16.14 -6.44
CA LYS A 94 5.19 -17.12 -6.99
C LYS A 94 6.55 -16.47 -7.28
N VAL A 95 7.62 -17.24 -7.14
CA VAL A 95 8.99 -16.76 -7.43
C VAL A 95 9.13 -16.36 -8.89
N GLU A 96 8.48 -17.10 -9.80
CA GLU A 96 8.47 -16.82 -11.24
C GLU A 96 7.84 -15.46 -11.55
N THR A 97 6.76 -15.08 -10.84
CA THR A 97 6.15 -13.75 -10.96
C THR A 97 7.17 -12.68 -10.54
N VAL A 98 7.88 -12.90 -9.43
CA VAL A 98 8.83 -11.92 -8.90
C VAL A 98 10.02 -11.70 -9.83
N LEU A 99 10.60 -12.78 -10.33
CA LEU A 99 11.68 -12.75 -11.32
C LEU A 99 11.25 -12.04 -12.60
N ARG A 100 10.01 -12.26 -13.06
CA ARG A 100 9.51 -11.67 -14.30
C ARG A 100 9.22 -10.17 -14.20
N TYR A 101 8.66 -9.72 -13.08
CA TYR A 101 8.07 -8.37 -13.00
C TYR A 101 8.84 -7.39 -12.11
N TYR A 102 9.74 -7.85 -11.25
CA TYR A 102 10.47 -6.95 -10.33
C TYR A 102 12.00 -7.03 -10.48
N CYS A 103 12.53 -8.08 -11.09
CA CYS A 103 13.98 -8.18 -11.37
C CYS A 103 14.29 -7.50 -12.70
N HIS A 104 14.44 -6.19 -12.67
CA HIS A 104 14.86 -5.42 -13.85
C HIS A 104 16.39 -5.43 -13.97
N PRO A 105 16.97 -5.92 -15.07
CA PRO A 105 18.42 -6.08 -15.23
C PRO A 105 19.23 -4.76 -15.27
N GLN A 106 18.58 -3.60 -15.14
CA GLN A 106 19.20 -2.28 -15.23
C GLN A 106 19.12 -1.45 -13.94
N VAL A 107 18.58 -1.99 -12.84
CA VAL A 107 18.48 -1.25 -11.57
C VAL A 107 19.74 -1.47 -10.74
N VAL A 108 20.84 -0.91 -11.20
CA VAL A 108 22.13 -0.96 -10.48
C VAL A 108 22.41 0.33 -9.69
N GLU A 109 21.61 1.38 -9.89
CA GLU A 109 21.74 2.64 -9.14
C GLU A 109 20.37 3.14 -8.71
N ALA A 110 19.93 2.71 -7.53
CA ALA A 110 18.87 3.39 -6.81
C ALA A 110 19.48 3.87 -5.49
N ASP A 111 20.17 5.00 -5.55
CA ASP A 111 20.70 5.67 -4.38
C ASP A 111 19.54 6.04 -3.44
N CYS A 112 19.72 5.70 -2.18
CA CYS A 112 18.80 6.02 -1.09
C CYS A 112 18.83 7.53 -0.84
N PRO A 113 17.69 8.25 -0.86
CA PRO A 113 17.62 9.54 -0.19
C PRO A 113 17.64 9.27 1.31
N ASP A 114 18.71 9.69 1.98
CA ASP A 114 18.78 9.76 3.44
C ASP A 114 17.64 10.67 3.94
N PHE A 115 16.77 10.14 4.80
CA PHE A 115 15.76 10.89 5.54
C PHE A 115 16.20 11.12 6.98
#